data_AF-A0A811S604-F1
#
_entry.id   AF-A0A811S604-F1
#
_cell.length_a   1.000
_cell.length_b   1.000
_cell.length_c   1.000
_cell.angle_alpha   90.00
_cell.angle_beta   90.00
_cell.angle_gamma   90.00
#
_symmetry.space_group_name_H-M   'P 1'
#
loop_
_entity.id
_entity.type
_entity.pdbx_description
1 polymer ?
#
loop_
_entity_poly.entity_id
_entity_poly.type
_entity_poly.pdbx_seq_one_letter_code
_entity_poly.pdbx_strand_id
1 'polypeptide(L)'
;MSADEKKLFCEILKGVKFSDGYASNIRHNIHVNEKKIFGLKSHECHIILQHLLPLAVRKILPEMVSARVIRISNFFKKLCSPVIRRSDMDSLEADIAETLSLLEAIFPPSFFDIMVDLMAKYDIHADGMYWVLNTAGKKWKELKANLKKHYFDDKLIEEQLKKKYGDRVNDSDWEYLITHWMSPGFGVRTEIAKANHAKLAIHHTSGTKNFARSRHELV
;
A
#
# COMPACT_ATOMS: atom_id res chain seq x y z
N MET A 1 -16.15 -2.67 -18.01
CA MET A 1 -15.84 -4.07 -18.34
C MET A 1 -17.06 -4.94 -18.11
N SER A 2 -17.49 -5.69 -19.13
CA SER A 2 -18.53 -6.73 -19.04
C SER A 2 -18.09 -7.91 -18.17
N ALA A 3 -19.01 -8.82 -17.86
CA ALA A 3 -18.67 -10.03 -17.11
C ALA A 3 -17.66 -10.91 -17.87
N ASP A 4 -17.79 -11.03 -19.19
CA ASP A 4 -16.92 -11.83 -20.04
C ASP A 4 -15.54 -11.20 -20.18
N GLU A 5 -15.46 -9.87 -20.30
CA GLU A 5 -14.20 -9.13 -20.31
C GLU A 5 -13.43 -9.31 -18.99
N LYS A 6 -14.12 -9.29 -17.84
CA LYS A 6 -13.51 -9.56 -16.53
C LYS A 6 -13.04 -11.01 -16.40
N LYS A 7 -13.79 -11.95 -16.96
CA LYS A 7 -13.40 -13.37 -16.99
C LYS A 7 -12.15 -13.56 -17.83
N LEU A 8 -12.13 -13.00 -19.04
CA LEU A 8 -10.98 -13.02 -19.95
C LEU A 8 -9.74 -12.37 -19.32
N PHE A 9 -9.92 -11.25 -18.59
CA PHE A 9 -8.83 -10.63 -17.83
C PHE A 9 -8.20 -11.61 -16.83
N CYS A 10 -9.04 -12.30 -16.05
CA CYS A 10 -8.57 -13.29 -15.09
C CYS A 10 -7.91 -14.49 -15.78
N GLU A 11 -8.44 -14.95 -16.92
CA GLU A 11 -7.86 -16.03 -17.71
C GLU A 11 -6.46 -15.68 -18.23
N ILE A 12 -6.28 -14.47 -18.76
CA ILE A 12 -4.97 -13.98 -19.20
C ILE A 12 -3.97 -14.02 -18.04
N LEU A 13 -4.32 -13.45 -16.89
CA LEU A 13 -3.43 -13.43 -15.73
C LEU A 13 -3.12 -14.84 -15.20
N LYS A 14 -4.11 -15.73 -15.19
CA LYS A 14 -3.95 -17.13 -14.75
C LYS A 14 -3.10 -17.95 -15.72
N GLY A 15 -3.07 -17.57 -16.99
CA GLY A 15 -2.25 -18.20 -18.02
C GLY A 15 -0.75 -17.93 -17.86
N VAL A 16 -0.36 -16.85 -17.19
CA VAL A 16 1.05 -16.43 -17.07
C VAL A 16 1.89 -17.47 -16.33
N LYS A 17 3.11 -17.67 -16.82
CA LYS A 17 4.18 -18.42 -16.16
C LYS A 17 5.39 -17.51 -16.04
N PHE A 18 6.03 -17.53 -14.87
CA PHE A 18 7.26 -16.80 -14.62
C PHE A 18 8.44 -17.75 -14.58
N SER A 19 9.63 -17.26 -14.92
CA SER A 19 10.88 -17.98 -14.66
C SER A 19 11.10 -18.09 -13.16
N ASP A 20 11.86 -19.11 -12.74
CA ASP A 20 12.19 -19.27 -11.33
C ASP A 20 12.92 -18.02 -10.79
N GLY A 21 12.61 -17.65 -9.54
CA GLY A 21 13.14 -16.46 -8.88
C GLY A 21 12.57 -15.10 -9.32
N TYR A 22 11.75 -15.01 -10.38
CA TYR A 22 11.17 -13.72 -10.82
C TYR A 22 9.95 -13.31 -9.98
N ALA A 23 8.99 -14.21 -9.82
CA ALA A 23 7.74 -13.97 -9.11
C ALA A 23 7.19 -15.27 -8.52
N SER A 24 6.41 -15.16 -7.45
CA SER A 24 5.64 -16.31 -6.97
C SER A 24 4.55 -16.71 -7.97
N ASN A 25 4.10 -17.95 -7.91
CA ASN A 25 3.06 -18.45 -8.80
C ASN A 25 1.70 -17.83 -8.46
N ILE A 26 1.33 -16.71 -9.10
CA ILE A 26 0.09 -15.95 -8.80
C ILE A 26 -1.21 -16.67 -9.17
N ARG A 27 -1.15 -17.83 -9.83
CA ARG A 27 -2.34 -18.53 -10.36
C ARG A 27 -3.32 -18.94 -9.28
N HIS A 28 -2.83 -19.20 -8.07
CA HIS A 28 -3.66 -19.56 -6.92
C HIS A 28 -4.47 -18.37 -6.38
N ASN A 29 -4.09 -17.14 -6.71
CA ASN A 29 -4.78 -15.90 -6.30
C ASN A 29 -5.86 -15.46 -7.30
N ILE A 30 -6.00 -16.16 -8.44
CA ILE A 30 -6.84 -15.75 -9.56
C ILE A 30 -8.03 -16.69 -9.71
N HIS A 31 -9.20 -16.13 -9.40
CA HIS A 31 -10.49 -16.79 -9.33
C HIS A 31 -11.33 -16.38 -10.54
N VAL A 32 -11.17 -17.13 -11.64
CA VAL A 32 -11.73 -16.79 -12.97
C VAL A 32 -13.25 -16.76 -12.96
N ASN A 33 -13.90 -17.75 -12.35
CA ASN A 33 -15.37 -17.86 -12.33
C ASN A 33 -15.98 -16.73 -11.50
N GLU A 34 -15.33 -16.41 -10.38
CA GLU A 34 -15.70 -15.35 -9.46
C GLU A 34 -15.33 -13.96 -9.99
N LYS A 35 -14.48 -13.88 -11.03
CA LYS A 35 -13.92 -12.64 -11.59
C LYS A 35 -13.19 -11.82 -10.53
N LYS A 36 -12.48 -12.51 -9.63
CA LYS A 36 -11.81 -11.93 -8.46
C LYS A 36 -10.34 -12.29 -8.42
N ILE A 37 -9.57 -11.37 -7.85
CA ILE A 37 -8.15 -11.55 -7.56
C ILE A 37 -7.95 -11.13 -6.10
N PHE A 38 -7.42 -12.00 -5.27
CA PHE A 38 -7.17 -11.70 -3.86
C PHE A 38 -6.00 -12.49 -3.29
N GLY A 39 -5.43 -12.01 -2.18
CA GLY A 39 -4.29 -12.66 -1.52
C GLY A 39 -2.94 -12.43 -2.20
N LEU A 40 -2.86 -11.49 -3.15
CA LEU A 40 -1.59 -11.04 -3.71
C LEU A 40 -0.78 -10.27 -2.66
N LYS A 41 0.54 -10.44 -2.66
CA LYS A 41 1.42 -9.56 -1.90
C LYS A 41 1.82 -8.38 -2.77
N SER A 42 2.50 -7.41 -2.15
CA SER A 42 2.91 -6.18 -2.83
C SER A 42 3.74 -6.46 -4.09
N HIS A 43 4.66 -7.43 -4.06
CA HIS A 43 5.49 -7.79 -5.21
C HIS A 43 4.65 -8.22 -6.42
N GLU A 44 3.71 -9.13 -6.22
CA GLU A 44 2.83 -9.62 -7.28
C GLU A 44 1.94 -8.50 -7.83
N CYS A 45 1.44 -7.62 -6.95
CA CYS A 45 0.69 -6.44 -7.37
C CYS A 45 1.52 -5.51 -8.26
N HIS A 46 2.79 -5.27 -7.92
CA HIS A 46 3.70 -4.47 -8.75
C HIS A 46 3.94 -5.12 -10.12
N ILE A 47 4.15 -6.43 -10.17
CA ILE A 47 4.30 -7.16 -11.44
C ILE A 47 3.04 -7.05 -12.30
N ILE A 48 1.86 -7.19 -11.70
CA ILE A 48 0.60 -7.02 -12.43
C ILE A 48 0.51 -5.59 -12.97
N LEU A 49 0.68 -4.57 -12.12
CA LEU A 49 0.59 -3.17 -12.52
C LEU A 49 1.55 -2.81 -13.65
N GLN A 50 2.82 -3.24 -13.56
CA GLN A 50 3.89 -2.82 -14.47
C GLN A 50 3.96 -3.67 -15.76
N HIS A 51 3.63 -4.96 -15.69
CA HIS A 51 3.89 -5.90 -16.77
C HIS A 51 2.64 -6.59 -17.31
N LEU A 52 1.76 -7.10 -16.44
CA LEU A 52 0.64 -7.93 -16.91
C LEU A 52 -0.59 -7.10 -17.29
N LEU A 53 -0.85 -6.01 -16.57
CA LEU A 53 -1.97 -5.11 -16.81
C LEU A 53 -1.93 -4.56 -18.25
N PRO A 54 -0.80 -4.03 -18.77
CA PRO A 54 -0.68 -3.59 -20.16
C PRO A 54 -1.07 -4.65 -21.19
N LEU A 55 -0.64 -5.89 -20.94
CA LEU A 55 -0.87 -7.01 -21.86
C LEU A 55 -2.33 -7.45 -21.84
N ALA A 56 -2.93 -7.50 -20.65
CA ALA A 56 -4.31 -7.91 -20.47
C ALA A 56 -5.29 -6.89 -21.03
N VAL A 57 -5.11 -5.59 -20.71
CA VAL A 57 -6.06 -4.56 -21.13
C VAL A 57 -6.05 -4.30 -22.63
N ARG A 58 -4.92 -4.53 -23.32
CA ARG A 58 -4.81 -4.35 -24.77
C ARG A 58 -5.79 -5.21 -25.58
N LYS A 59 -6.16 -6.38 -25.05
CA LYS A 59 -7.10 -7.31 -25.72
C LYS A 59 -8.55 -7.15 -25.28
N ILE A 60 -8.79 -6.33 -24.25
CA ILE A 60 -10.06 -6.32 -23.52
C ILE A 60 -10.74 -4.96 -23.55
N LEU A 61 -9.97 -3.88 -23.41
CA LEU A 61 -10.50 -2.53 -23.37
C LEU A 61 -10.44 -1.88 -24.76
N PRO A 62 -11.32 -0.90 -25.04
CA PRO A 62 -11.20 -0.06 -26.22
C PRO A 62 -9.79 0.55 -26.34
N GLU A 63 -9.31 0.73 -27.55
CA GLU A 63 -7.95 1.23 -27.82
C GLU A 63 -7.65 2.51 -27.06
N MET A 64 -8.57 3.47 -27.09
CA MET A 64 -8.45 4.75 -26.38
C MET A 64 -8.18 4.56 -24.88
N VAL A 65 -8.89 3.63 -24.22
CA VAL A 65 -8.76 3.39 -22.78
C VAL A 65 -7.51 2.55 -22.48
N SER A 66 -7.27 1.49 -23.25
CA SER A 66 -6.10 0.62 -23.07
C SER A 66 -4.79 1.38 -23.22
N ALA A 67 -4.69 2.31 -24.18
CA ALA A 67 -3.51 3.15 -24.38
C ALA A 67 -3.17 3.99 -23.14
N ARG A 68 -4.17 4.55 -22.44
CA ARG A 68 -3.94 5.33 -21.22
C ARG A 68 -3.53 4.47 -20.04
N VAL A 69 -4.18 3.32 -19.85
CA VAL A 69 -3.79 2.36 -18.80
C VAL A 69 -2.35 1.85 -19.03
N ILE A 70 -1.98 1.56 -20.28
CA ILE A 70 -0.61 1.16 -20.65
C ILE A 70 0.40 2.27 -20.32
N ARG A 71 0.06 3.54 -20.55
CA ARG A 71 0.92 4.68 -20.17
C ARG A 71 1.16 4.73 -18.66
N ILE A 72 0.12 4.57 -17.83
CA ILE A 72 0.27 4.51 -16.36
C ILE A 72 1.20 3.36 -15.95
N SER A 73 0.98 2.16 -16.49
CA SER A 73 1.83 1.01 -16.19
C SER A 73 3.30 1.24 -16.57
N ASN A 74 3.56 1.89 -17.71
CA ASN A 74 4.90 2.24 -18.15
C ASN A 74 5.55 3.30 -17.26
N PHE A 75 4.77 4.30 -16.79
CA PHE A 75 5.22 5.27 -15.81
C PHE A 75 5.72 4.56 -14.53
N PHE A 76 4.90 3.69 -13.93
CA PHE A 76 5.31 2.96 -12.73
C PHE A 76 6.48 1.99 -12.98
N LYS A 77 6.57 1.42 -14.18
CA LYS A 77 7.71 0.57 -14.56
C LYS A 77 9.02 1.35 -14.60
N LYS A 78 9.01 2.56 -15.16
CA LYS A 78 10.16 3.48 -15.16
C LYS A 78 10.48 3.97 -13.75
N LEU A 79 9.47 4.38 -12.98
CA LEU A 79 9.62 4.89 -11.61
C LEU A 79 10.18 3.84 -10.64
N CYS A 80 9.91 2.56 -10.85
CA CYS A 80 10.45 1.47 -10.04
C CYS A 80 11.70 0.81 -10.66
N SER A 81 12.31 1.45 -11.66
CA SER A 81 13.57 0.97 -12.24
C SER A 81 14.68 0.96 -11.19
N PRO A 82 15.58 -0.04 -11.20
CA PRO A 82 16.72 -0.07 -10.28
C PRO A 82 17.69 1.11 -10.49
N VAL A 83 17.67 1.75 -11.65
CA VAL A 83 18.45 2.94 -11.98
C VAL A 83 17.53 3.97 -12.61
N ILE A 84 17.50 5.17 -12.04
CA ILE A 84 16.72 6.31 -12.51
C ILE A 84 17.68 7.50 -12.59
N ARG A 85 17.84 8.07 -13.79
CA ARG A 85 18.67 9.26 -14.02
C ARG A 85 17.82 10.52 -13.81
N ARG A 86 18.46 11.67 -13.61
CA ARG A 86 17.73 12.96 -13.53
C ARG A 86 16.91 13.23 -14.80
N SER A 87 17.48 12.97 -15.97
CA SER A 87 16.76 13.09 -17.25
C SER A 87 15.52 12.20 -17.32
N ASP A 88 15.55 11.03 -16.68
CA ASP A 88 14.40 10.13 -16.63
C ASP A 88 13.31 10.72 -15.72
N MET A 89 13.70 11.35 -14.59
CA MET A 89 12.78 12.05 -13.70
C MET A 89 12.08 13.22 -14.41
N ASP A 90 12.83 14.05 -15.14
CA ASP A 90 12.26 15.18 -15.89
C ASP A 90 11.24 14.68 -16.93
N SER A 91 11.55 13.56 -17.60
CA SER A 91 10.62 12.92 -18.53
C SER A 91 9.39 12.30 -17.83
N LEU A 92 9.57 11.77 -16.62
CA LEU A 92 8.50 11.18 -15.84
C LEU A 92 7.52 12.23 -15.33
N GLU A 93 8.00 13.41 -14.94
CA GLU A 93 7.18 14.55 -14.54
C GLU A 93 6.28 15.02 -15.70
N ALA A 94 6.84 15.13 -16.90
CA ALA A 94 6.05 15.45 -18.10
C ALA A 94 5.06 14.31 -18.45
N ASP A 95 5.52 13.05 -18.41
CA ASP A 95 4.72 11.87 -18.75
C ASP A 95 3.50 11.72 -17.80
N ILE A 96 3.66 11.99 -16.49
CA ILE A 96 2.56 11.86 -15.52
C ILE A 96 1.53 12.97 -15.69
N ALA A 97 1.95 14.21 -15.94
CA ALA A 97 1.04 15.31 -16.18
C ALA A 97 0.16 15.05 -17.41
N GLU A 98 0.77 14.64 -18.54
CA GLU A 98 0.04 14.28 -19.75
C GLU A 98 -0.90 13.08 -19.48
N THR A 99 -0.42 12.07 -18.76
CA THR A 99 -1.21 10.87 -18.44
C THR A 99 -2.43 11.20 -17.58
N LEU A 100 -2.30 12.06 -16.56
CA LEU A 100 -3.41 12.48 -15.72
C LEU A 100 -4.47 13.26 -16.52
N SER A 101 -4.06 14.25 -17.32
CA SER A 101 -5.00 15.02 -18.17
C SER A 101 -5.79 14.12 -19.13
N LEU A 102 -5.14 13.07 -19.64
CA LEU A 102 -5.80 12.12 -20.53
C LEU A 102 -6.74 11.15 -19.82
N LEU A 103 -6.48 10.85 -18.55
CA LEU A 103 -7.38 10.05 -17.73
C LEU A 103 -8.60 10.88 -17.29
N GLU A 104 -8.41 12.16 -16.96
CA GLU A 104 -9.51 13.10 -16.66
C GLU A 104 -10.50 13.24 -17.82
N ALA A 105 -10.04 13.11 -19.06
CA ALA A 105 -10.91 13.11 -20.23
C ALA A 105 -11.79 11.83 -20.35
N ILE A 106 -11.45 10.75 -19.64
CA ILE A 106 -12.11 9.44 -19.74
C ILE A 106 -12.87 9.07 -18.46
N PHE A 107 -12.37 9.49 -17.30
CA PHE A 107 -12.89 9.14 -15.98
C PHE A 107 -13.52 10.35 -15.29
N PRO A 108 -14.58 10.16 -14.49
CA PRO A 108 -15.23 11.26 -13.77
C PRO A 108 -14.27 11.90 -12.74
N PRO A 109 -14.44 13.19 -12.40
CA PRO A 109 -13.60 13.90 -11.42
C PRO A 109 -13.47 13.18 -10.07
N SER A 110 -14.52 12.48 -9.62
CA SER A 110 -14.54 11.67 -8.40
C SER A 110 -13.55 10.51 -8.38
N PHE A 111 -13.01 10.13 -9.53
CA PHE A 111 -11.91 9.18 -9.63
C PHE A 111 -10.59 9.75 -9.06
N PHE A 112 -10.42 11.08 -9.08
CA PHE A 112 -9.19 11.78 -8.68
C PHE A 112 -9.30 12.50 -7.33
N ASP A 113 -10.52 12.76 -6.82
CA ASP A 113 -10.77 13.50 -5.56
C ASP A 113 -10.06 12.92 -4.33
N ILE A 114 -9.83 11.59 -4.29
CA ILE A 114 -9.10 10.93 -3.19
C ILE A 114 -7.65 11.44 -3.07
N MET A 115 -7.04 11.87 -4.17
CA MET A 115 -5.69 12.41 -4.21
C MET A 115 -5.64 13.90 -3.83
N VAL A 116 -6.72 14.65 -3.96
CA VAL A 116 -6.71 16.10 -3.75
C VAL A 116 -6.90 16.48 -2.27
N ASP A 117 -7.78 15.77 -1.54
CA ASP A 117 -8.08 16.05 -0.12
C ASP A 117 -6.90 15.87 0.84
N LEU A 118 -5.93 15.06 0.42
CA LEU A 118 -4.79 14.68 1.24
C LEU A 118 -3.54 15.51 0.94
N MET A 119 -3.46 16.12 -0.24
CA MET A 119 -2.46 17.12 -0.62
C MET A 119 -2.67 18.42 0.17
N ALA A 120 -3.92 18.88 0.24
CA ALA A 120 -4.27 20.19 0.79
C ALA A 120 -4.02 20.33 2.30
N LYS A 121 -4.03 19.23 3.07
CA LYS A 121 -3.89 19.27 4.54
C LYS A 121 -2.43 19.23 5.04
N TYR A 122 -1.50 18.80 4.20
CA TYR A 122 -0.12 18.53 4.60
C TYR A 122 0.93 19.19 3.69
N ASP A 123 0.52 20.02 2.74
CA ASP A 123 1.38 20.66 1.74
C ASP A 123 2.28 19.65 1.00
N ILE A 124 1.69 18.47 0.71
CA ILE A 124 2.36 17.34 0.08
C ILE A 124 2.14 17.46 -1.43
N HIS A 125 3.24 17.49 -2.19
CA HIS A 125 3.16 17.38 -3.66
C HIS A 125 2.37 16.11 -4.04
N ALA A 126 1.48 16.21 -5.03
CA ALA A 126 0.45 15.23 -5.37
C ALA A 126 0.93 13.76 -5.42
N ASP A 127 2.19 13.58 -5.77
CA ASP A 127 2.79 12.28 -6.09
C ASP A 127 3.22 11.47 -4.85
N GLY A 128 3.47 12.11 -3.70
CA GLY A 128 3.95 11.42 -2.49
C GLY A 128 2.85 10.79 -1.62
N MET A 129 1.61 11.12 -1.94
CA MET A 129 0.58 11.25 -0.91
C MET A 129 -0.01 9.91 -0.41
N TYR A 130 -0.23 8.96 -1.32
CA TYR A 130 -0.74 7.63 -0.97
C TYR A 130 0.28 6.81 -0.16
N TRP A 131 1.55 6.90 -0.54
CA TRP A 131 2.63 6.20 0.14
C TRP A 131 2.95 6.80 1.51
N VAL A 132 2.95 8.15 1.61
CA VAL A 132 3.14 8.89 2.87
C VAL A 132 2.08 8.49 3.89
N LEU A 133 0.82 8.42 3.49
CA LEU A 133 -0.26 8.05 4.41
C LEU A 133 -0.14 6.64 4.98
N ASN A 134 0.11 5.66 4.12
CA ASN A 134 0.08 4.28 4.56
C ASN A 134 1.32 3.97 5.41
N THR A 135 2.45 4.62 5.10
CA THR A 135 3.69 4.52 5.87
C THR A 135 3.58 5.25 7.21
N ALA A 136 3.04 6.47 7.24
CA ALA A 136 2.83 7.23 8.47
C ALA A 136 1.83 6.55 9.41
N GLY A 137 0.73 6.02 8.86
CA GLY A 137 -0.26 5.27 9.63
C GLY A 137 0.32 4.01 10.29
N LYS A 138 1.23 3.31 9.61
CA LYS A 138 1.94 2.16 10.16
C LYS A 138 2.94 2.57 11.25
N LYS A 139 3.75 3.61 10.98
CA LYS A 139 4.74 4.14 11.93
C LYS A 139 4.11 4.71 13.20
N TRP A 140 2.93 5.34 13.08
CA TRP A 140 2.18 5.82 14.24
C TRP A 140 1.67 4.69 15.14
N LYS A 141 1.20 3.58 14.56
CA LYS A 141 0.81 2.38 15.32
C LYS A 141 2.01 1.76 16.04
N GLU A 142 3.15 1.65 15.36
CA GLU A 142 4.41 1.15 15.93
C GLU A 142 4.91 2.05 17.08
N LEU A 143 4.89 3.37 16.90
CA LEU A 143 5.31 4.36 17.91
C LEU A 143 4.47 4.25 19.18
N LYS A 144 3.13 4.25 19.06
CA LYS A 144 2.23 4.11 20.21
C LYS A 144 2.45 2.80 20.97
N ALA A 145 2.68 1.69 20.27
CA ALA A 145 2.98 0.41 20.89
C ALA A 145 4.30 0.43 21.68
N ASN A 146 5.35 1.04 21.11
CA ASN A 146 6.65 1.18 21.77
C ASN A 146 6.61 2.12 22.97
N LEU A 147 5.95 3.27 22.85
CA LEU A 147 5.81 4.22 23.96
C LEU A 147 5.07 3.58 25.13
N LYS A 148 3.96 2.89 24.84
CA LYS A 148 3.22 2.15 25.86
C LYS A 148 4.08 1.07 26.52
N LYS A 149 4.89 0.34 25.75
CA LYS A 149 5.78 -0.71 26.28
C LYS A 149 6.87 -0.17 27.22
N HIS A 150 7.41 1.02 26.94
CA HIS A 150 8.57 1.54 27.64
C HIS A 150 8.24 2.51 28.79
N TYR A 151 7.12 3.23 28.70
CA TYR A 151 6.84 4.35 29.62
C TYR A 151 5.49 4.22 30.35
N PHE A 152 4.54 3.46 29.82
CA PHE A 152 3.24 3.29 30.46
C PHE A 152 3.28 2.15 31.48
N ASP A 153 2.93 2.47 32.72
CA ASP A 153 2.79 1.53 33.84
C ASP A 153 1.42 1.78 34.48
N ASP A 154 0.57 0.75 34.49
CA ASP A 154 -0.81 0.84 34.98
C ASP A 154 -0.91 0.97 36.50
N LYS A 155 0.21 0.87 37.21
CA LYS A 155 0.32 1.04 38.66
C LYS A 155 0.71 2.46 39.08
N LEU A 156 1.14 3.31 38.15
CA LEU A 156 1.51 4.69 38.42
C LEU A 156 0.31 5.63 38.25
N ILE A 157 0.26 6.68 39.07
CA ILE A 157 -0.77 7.72 38.98
C ILE A 157 -0.50 8.62 37.76
N GLU A 158 -1.55 9.13 37.12
CA GLU A 158 -1.49 9.97 35.92
C GLU A 158 -0.44 11.08 36.00
N GLU A 159 -0.36 11.80 37.13
CA GLU A 159 0.62 12.87 37.35
C GLU A 159 2.09 12.41 37.32
N GLN A 160 2.35 11.16 37.73
CA GLN A 160 3.69 10.57 37.69
C GLN A 160 4.03 10.05 36.29
N LEU A 161 3.04 9.55 35.54
CA LEU A 161 3.19 9.14 34.15
C LEU A 161 3.43 10.33 33.21
N LYS A 162 2.76 11.46 33.48
CA LYS A 162 2.95 12.71 32.74
C LYS A 162 4.38 13.25 32.82
N LYS A 163 5.12 12.89 33.88
CA LYS A 163 6.54 13.27 34.08
C LYS A 163 7.55 12.27 33.51
N LYS A 164 7.10 11.15 32.94
CA LYS A 164 7.95 10.03 32.52
C LYS A 164 7.80 9.76 31.02
N TYR A 165 8.42 10.60 30.20
CA TYR A 165 8.47 10.39 28.76
C TYR A 165 9.83 10.82 28.19
N GLY A 166 10.17 10.32 27.00
CA GLY A 166 11.38 10.71 26.28
C GLY A 166 11.13 11.88 25.33
N ASP A 167 12.17 12.63 24.98
CA ASP A 167 12.20 13.90 24.22
C ASP A 167 11.51 13.91 22.83
N ARG A 168 10.88 12.81 22.43
CA ARG A 168 10.31 12.58 21.08
C ARG A 168 8.82 12.84 20.94
N VAL A 169 8.09 13.12 22.03
CA VAL A 169 6.64 13.41 22.03
C VAL A 169 6.40 14.64 22.89
N ASN A 170 5.59 15.59 22.43
CA ASN A 170 5.27 16.79 23.22
C ASN A 170 4.28 16.50 24.35
N ASP A 171 4.16 17.43 25.30
CA ASP A 171 3.31 17.28 26.48
C ASP A 171 1.85 16.99 26.13
N SER A 172 1.27 17.74 25.19
CA SER A 172 -0.15 17.60 24.84
C SER A 172 -0.47 16.24 24.24
N ASP A 173 0.39 15.73 23.34
CA ASP A 173 0.25 14.42 22.74
C ASP A 173 0.47 13.30 23.77
N TRP A 174 1.41 13.49 24.70
CA TRP A 174 1.66 12.53 25.77
C TRP A 174 0.49 12.44 26.75
N GLU A 175 -0.06 13.58 27.16
CA GLU A 175 -1.26 13.65 27.98
C GLU A 175 -2.44 12.98 27.28
N TYR A 176 -2.66 13.29 25.99
CA TYR A 176 -3.69 12.62 25.20
C TYR A 176 -3.52 11.09 25.17
N LEU A 177 -2.28 10.61 24.97
CA LEU A 177 -2.00 9.17 24.94
C LEU A 177 -2.25 8.50 26.29
N ILE A 178 -1.89 9.14 27.40
CA ILE A 178 -2.16 8.64 28.76
C ILE A 178 -3.67 8.59 28.99
N THR A 179 -4.38 9.70 28.75
CA THR A 179 -5.85 9.74 28.88
C THR A 179 -6.51 8.70 27.97
N HIS A 180 -6.00 8.51 26.75
CA HIS A 180 -6.48 7.50 25.82
C HIS A 180 -6.27 6.08 26.36
N TRP A 181 -5.06 5.75 26.85
CA TRP A 181 -4.74 4.42 27.36
C TRP A 181 -5.41 4.07 28.69
N MET A 182 -5.67 5.08 29.54
CA MET A 182 -6.42 4.92 30.79
C MET A 182 -7.95 4.98 30.60
N SER A 183 -8.41 5.37 29.42
CA SER A 183 -9.86 5.46 29.16
C SER A 183 -10.52 4.07 29.26
N PRO A 184 -11.73 3.98 29.87
CA PRO A 184 -12.47 2.72 29.94
C PRO A 184 -12.71 2.09 28.56
N GLY A 185 -12.95 2.93 27.54
CA GLY A 185 -13.16 2.48 26.17
C GLY A 185 -11.94 1.81 25.54
N PHE A 186 -10.72 2.21 25.90
CA PHE A 186 -9.50 1.55 25.43
C PHE A 186 -9.31 0.18 26.08
N GLY A 187 -9.63 0.04 27.37
CA GLY A 187 -9.63 -1.25 28.08
C GLY A 187 -10.55 -2.26 27.38
N VAL A 188 -11.80 -1.88 27.11
CA VAL A 188 -12.76 -2.73 26.40
C VAL A 188 -12.26 -3.14 25.01
N ARG A 189 -11.72 -2.20 24.22
CA ARG A 189 -11.15 -2.49 22.89
C ARG A 189 -9.96 -3.44 22.97
N THR A 190 -9.12 -3.29 23.99
CA THR A 190 -7.96 -4.16 24.20
C THR A 190 -8.40 -5.58 24.53
N GLU A 191 -9.40 -5.75 25.39
CA GLU A 191 -9.94 -7.07 25.73
C GLU A 191 -10.65 -7.73 24.54
N ILE A 192 -11.40 -6.97 23.74
CA ILE A 192 -11.96 -7.46 22.48
C ILE A 192 -10.85 -7.86 21.51
N ALA A 193 -9.81 -7.04 21.35
CA ALA A 193 -8.69 -7.34 20.45
C ALA A 193 -7.89 -8.56 20.91
N LYS A 194 -7.65 -8.73 22.22
CA LYS A 194 -7.04 -9.93 22.81
C LYS A 194 -7.90 -11.16 22.58
N ALA A 195 -9.22 -11.06 22.82
CA ALA A 195 -10.15 -12.16 22.56
C ALA A 195 -10.19 -12.54 21.08
N ASN A 196 -10.14 -11.56 20.18
CA ASN A 196 -10.08 -11.80 18.73
C ASN A 196 -8.73 -12.38 18.30
N HIS A 197 -7.62 -11.91 18.86
CA HIS A 197 -6.30 -12.46 18.60
C HIS A 197 -6.14 -13.88 19.16
N ALA A 198 -6.75 -14.19 20.30
CA ALA A 198 -6.80 -15.54 20.86
C ALA A 198 -7.63 -16.51 19.99
N LYS A 199 -8.63 -15.98 19.27
CA LYS A 199 -9.41 -16.74 18.26
C LYS A 199 -8.71 -16.86 16.91
N LEU A 200 -7.55 -16.21 16.74
CA LEU A 200 -6.83 -16.17 15.48
C LEU A 200 -6.05 -17.49 15.29
N ALA A 201 -6.66 -18.44 14.59
CA ALA A 201 -6.08 -19.77 14.37
C ALA A 201 -4.96 -19.81 13.30
N ILE A 202 -4.79 -18.74 12.53
CA ILE A 202 -3.86 -18.68 11.41
C ILE A 202 -2.95 -17.47 11.55
N HIS A 203 -1.69 -17.72 11.92
CA HIS A 203 -0.63 -16.73 11.85
C HIS A 203 -0.09 -16.63 10.42
N HIS A 204 -0.34 -15.52 9.73
CA HIS A 204 0.36 -15.24 8.47
C HIS A 204 1.67 -14.51 8.75
N THR A 205 2.79 -15.22 8.58
CA THR A 205 4.14 -14.63 8.53
C THR A 205 4.50 -14.39 7.06
N SER A 206 4.68 -13.14 6.64
CA SER A 206 5.47 -12.87 5.42
C SER A 206 6.93 -12.91 5.82
N GLY A 207 7.67 -13.88 5.27
CA GLY A 207 9.07 -14.15 5.62
C GLY A 207 10.03 -12.99 5.38
N THR A 208 11.17 -13.06 6.08
CA THR A 208 12.11 -11.98 6.39
C THR A 208 13.14 -11.63 5.30
N LYS A 209 13.06 -12.19 4.08
CA LYS A 209 14.09 -11.97 3.05
C LYS A 209 13.71 -10.81 2.11
N ASN A 210 14.51 -9.74 2.15
CA ASN A 210 14.46 -8.61 1.21
C ASN A 210 15.11 -8.99 -0.14
N PHE A 211 14.55 -8.53 -1.25
CA PHE A 211 14.96 -8.80 -2.65
C PHE A 211 16.44 -8.53 -2.93
N ALA A 212 17.04 -7.54 -2.28
CA ALA A 212 18.46 -7.22 -2.43
C ALA A 212 19.38 -8.39 -2.02
N ARG A 213 18.95 -9.21 -1.05
CA ARG A 213 19.75 -10.32 -0.52
C ARG A 213 19.69 -11.56 -1.41
N SER A 214 18.52 -11.84 -1.99
CA SER A 214 18.34 -12.96 -2.93
C SER A 214 19.20 -12.82 -4.19
N ARG A 215 19.57 -11.59 -4.58
CA ARG A 215 20.40 -11.33 -5.78
C ARG A 215 21.89 -11.65 -5.57
N HIS A 216 22.41 -11.48 -4.36
CA HIS A 216 23.80 -11.83 -4.03
C HIS A 216 23.99 -13.34 -3.85
N GLU A 217 22.93 -14.07 -3.52
CA GLU A 217 22.94 -15.53 -3.37
C GLU A 217 22.85 -16.26 -4.74
N LEU A 218 22.71 -15.52 -5.85
CA LEU A 218 22.53 -16.05 -7.22
C LEU A 218 23.71 -15.73 -8.16
N VAL A 219 24.87 -15.36 -7.62
CA VAL A 219 26.14 -15.23 -8.37
C VAL A 219 27.09 -16.34 -7.98
#